data_AF-A0A9D1GKE2-F1
#
_entry.id   AF-A0A9D1GKE2-F1
#
_cell.length_a   1.000
_cell.length_b   1.000
_cell.length_c   1.000
_cell.angle_alpha   90.00
_cell.angle_beta   90.00
_cell.angle_gamma   90.00
#
_symmetry.space_group_name_H-M   'P 1'
#
loop_
_entity.id
_entity.type
_entity.pdbx_description
1 polymer ?
#
loop_
_entity_poly.entity_id
_entity_poly.type
_entity_poly.pdbx_seq_one_letter_code
_entity_poly.pdbx_strand_id
1 'polypeptide(L)'
;MLLKAGEKGVERKKLIEFLRPEETDVMKGLNNLRQQIFLLRRVLRQSDCPEGKYIVPKDSRYYFSLEYSLETDTGQLDQLAYRIRNETMDEEEKKQVLLQYCQTYTGEFLPMLGGEEWVALESAYYQKQYFSFLSELCTILKKQGEIEKILELCTRASEIHPYDEWQAVQIDCLMSMNRYREALKVYEKATEIFYEDLGVTSIDKVMAKYRNLGGQLYYAASAMTGIKEVLQEEGPPTGAYCCSYPSFLDLYHVMVRMTERTGMEVTLMVCTMESEPESGQGPPDRKMELLRQMLLLGANEENGRMIAKRLENNWLRISGDGKTKLQFTVQQADGPGIRECGNDEKGNLHYSYS
;
A
#
# COMPACT_ATOMS: atom_id res chain seq x y z
N MET A 1 -27.13 -2.15 -24.56
CA MET A 1 -27.05 -3.17 -25.65
C MET A 1 -27.13 -2.61 -27.07
N LEU A 2 -28.22 -1.99 -27.52
CA LEU A 2 -28.34 -1.54 -28.93
C LEU A 2 -27.24 -0.56 -29.36
N LEU A 3 -26.89 0.41 -28.50
CA LEU A 3 -25.79 1.35 -28.74
C LEU A 3 -24.44 0.63 -28.84
N LYS A 4 -24.13 -0.25 -27.89
CA LYS A 4 -22.88 -1.06 -27.88
C LYS A 4 -22.77 -2.01 -29.08
N ALA A 5 -23.88 -2.56 -29.56
CA ALA A 5 -23.87 -3.44 -30.73
C ALA A 5 -23.55 -2.71 -32.04
N GLY A 6 -23.75 -1.39 -32.08
CA GLY A 6 -23.45 -0.54 -33.22
C GLY A 6 -23.96 -1.12 -34.55
N GLU A 7 -23.07 -1.18 -35.54
CA GLU A 7 -23.36 -1.69 -36.88
C GLU A 7 -23.65 -3.19 -36.96
N LYS A 8 -23.29 -3.98 -35.93
CA LYS A 8 -23.63 -5.41 -35.89
C LYS A 8 -25.09 -5.64 -35.55
N GLY A 9 -25.72 -4.68 -34.86
CA GLY A 9 -27.08 -4.79 -34.33
C GLY A 9 -27.23 -5.94 -33.31
N VAL A 10 -28.36 -5.97 -32.64
CA VAL A 10 -28.68 -7.04 -31.68
C VAL A 10 -29.71 -7.97 -32.28
N GLU A 11 -29.49 -9.27 -32.17
CA GLU A 11 -30.47 -10.27 -32.60
C GLU A 11 -31.78 -10.13 -31.82
N ARG A 12 -32.89 -10.21 -32.54
CA ARG A 12 -34.23 -10.16 -31.94
C ARG A 12 -34.42 -11.20 -30.85
N LYS A 13 -33.89 -12.42 -31.04
CA LYS A 13 -33.97 -13.50 -30.05
C LYS A 13 -33.28 -13.10 -28.74
N LYS A 14 -32.05 -12.57 -28.85
CA LYS A 14 -31.27 -12.07 -27.71
C LYS A 14 -31.97 -10.94 -26.95
N LEU A 15 -32.67 -10.03 -27.65
CA LEU A 15 -33.46 -8.98 -27.00
C LEU A 15 -34.68 -9.52 -26.25
N ILE A 16 -35.35 -10.54 -26.78
CA ILE A 16 -36.48 -11.17 -26.10
C ILE A 16 -36.02 -11.89 -24.84
N GLU A 17 -34.97 -12.71 -24.95
CA GLU A 17 -34.35 -13.42 -23.83
C GLU A 17 -33.90 -12.43 -22.74
N PHE A 18 -33.30 -11.30 -23.12
CA PHE A 18 -32.90 -10.27 -22.15
C PHE A 18 -34.09 -9.64 -21.42
N LEU A 19 -35.16 -9.28 -22.13
CA LEU A 19 -36.30 -8.61 -21.52
C LEU A 19 -37.11 -9.54 -20.61
N ARG A 20 -37.13 -10.84 -20.90
CA ARG A 20 -37.74 -11.88 -20.07
C ARG A 20 -37.02 -13.22 -20.22
N PRO A 21 -36.04 -13.51 -19.34
CA PRO A 21 -35.29 -14.77 -19.40
C PRO A 21 -36.16 -16.03 -19.21
N GLU A 22 -37.27 -15.91 -18.47
CA GLU A 22 -38.16 -17.03 -18.11
C GLU A 22 -39.34 -17.24 -19.09
N GLU A 23 -39.53 -16.36 -20.09
CA GLU A 23 -40.70 -16.41 -20.98
C GLU A 23 -40.47 -17.42 -22.12
N THR A 24 -41.17 -18.56 -22.03
CA THR A 24 -41.12 -19.61 -23.07
C THR A 24 -42.07 -19.34 -24.24
N ASP A 25 -43.04 -18.42 -24.09
CA ASP A 25 -43.98 -18.04 -25.14
C ASP A 25 -43.41 -16.95 -26.06
N VAL A 26 -43.09 -17.36 -27.29
CA VAL A 26 -42.53 -16.50 -28.35
C VAL A 26 -43.43 -15.30 -28.66
N MET A 27 -44.76 -15.46 -28.65
CA MET A 27 -45.69 -14.37 -28.99
C MET A 27 -45.78 -13.34 -27.87
N LYS A 28 -45.76 -13.77 -26.60
CA LYS A 28 -45.68 -12.85 -25.46
C LYS A 28 -44.35 -12.10 -25.43
N GLY A 29 -43.24 -12.80 -25.69
CA GLY A 29 -41.92 -12.17 -25.82
C GLY A 29 -41.86 -11.10 -26.91
N LEU A 30 -42.42 -11.38 -28.09
CA LEU A 30 -42.51 -10.42 -29.19
C LEU A 30 -43.38 -9.21 -28.87
N ASN A 31 -44.53 -9.42 -28.21
CA ASN A 31 -45.41 -8.33 -27.83
C ASN A 31 -44.77 -7.43 -26.77
N ASN A 32 -44.10 -8.02 -25.77
CA ASN A 32 -43.34 -7.25 -24.78
C ASN A 32 -42.22 -6.44 -25.45
N LEU A 33 -41.42 -7.06 -26.32
CA LEU A 33 -40.37 -6.35 -27.05
C LEU A 33 -40.93 -5.15 -27.83
N ARG A 34 -42.07 -5.31 -28.53
CA ARG A 34 -42.73 -4.21 -29.24
C ARG A 34 -43.18 -3.09 -28.28
N GLN A 35 -43.73 -3.44 -27.12
CA GLN A 35 -44.11 -2.47 -26.09
C GLN A 35 -42.90 -1.73 -25.53
N GLN A 36 -41.82 -2.42 -25.20
CA GLN A 36 -40.58 -1.80 -24.70
C GLN A 36 -39.94 -0.87 -25.74
N ILE A 37 -39.90 -1.28 -27.01
CA ILE A 37 -39.41 -0.43 -28.10
C ILE A 37 -40.30 0.81 -28.25
N PHE A 38 -41.61 0.67 -28.14
CA PHE A 38 -42.53 1.81 -28.20
C PHE A 38 -42.28 2.79 -27.05
N LEU A 39 -42.14 2.29 -25.82
CA LEU A 39 -41.82 3.11 -24.64
C LEU A 39 -40.46 3.80 -24.80
N LEU A 40 -39.43 3.07 -25.21
CA LEU A 40 -38.09 3.63 -25.42
C LEU A 40 -38.09 4.73 -26.48
N ARG A 41 -38.79 4.53 -27.61
CA ARG A 41 -38.97 5.59 -28.63
C ARG A 41 -39.68 6.81 -28.08
N ARG A 42 -40.66 6.63 -27.20
CA ARG A 42 -41.37 7.75 -26.56
C ARG A 42 -40.45 8.54 -25.64
N VAL A 43 -39.62 7.85 -24.84
CA VAL A 43 -38.62 8.50 -23.97
C VAL A 43 -37.60 9.27 -24.82
N LEU A 44 -37.08 8.66 -25.89
CA LEU A 44 -36.10 9.31 -26.78
C LEU A 44 -36.66 10.59 -27.44
N ARG A 45 -37.95 10.60 -27.82
CA ARG A 45 -38.61 11.80 -28.36
C ARG A 45 -38.81 12.92 -27.33
N GLN A 46 -38.86 12.57 -26.05
CA GLN A 46 -38.97 13.53 -24.95
C GLN A 46 -37.60 14.01 -24.46
N SER A 47 -36.53 13.43 -25.00
CA SER A 47 -35.14 13.79 -24.71
C SER A 47 -34.64 14.81 -25.74
N ASP A 48 -33.49 15.43 -25.47
CA ASP A 48 -32.79 16.33 -26.42
C ASP A 48 -32.16 15.62 -27.63
N CYS A 49 -32.61 14.39 -27.93
CA CYS A 49 -32.15 13.65 -29.08
C CYS A 49 -32.75 14.24 -30.37
N PRO A 50 -31.97 14.36 -31.46
CA PRO A 50 -32.47 14.87 -32.74
C PRO A 50 -33.72 14.14 -33.22
N GLU A 51 -34.57 14.76 -34.04
CA GLU A 51 -35.66 14.01 -34.67
C GLU A 51 -35.09 12.95 -35.64
N GLY A 52 -35.47 11.68 -35.46
CA GLY A 52 -34.93 10.58 -36.26
C GLY A 52 -35.63 9.24 -36.03
N LYS A 53 -35.34 8.27 -36.90
CA LYS A 53 -35.84 6.90 -36.75
C LYS A 53 -34.96 6.10 -35.79
N TYR A 54 -35.29 6.22 -34.51
CA TYR A 54 -34.66 5.43 -33.46
C TYR A 54 -35.20 4.00 -33.41
N ILE A 55 -34.28 3.06 -33.23
CA ILE A 55 -34.50 1.63 -33.03
C ILE A 55 -35.14 1.00 -34.27
N VAL A 56 -34.32 0.62 -35.26
CA VAL A 56 -34.77 0.12 -36.56
C VAL A 56 -34.64 -1.41 -36.62
N PRO A 57 -35.71 -2.15 -36.91
CA PRO A 57 -35.62 -3.57 -37.24
C PRO A 57 -35.11 -3.77 -38.68
N LYS A 58 -34.13 -4.65 -38.87
CA LYS A 58 -33.65 -5.11 -40.19
C LYS A 58 -33.09 -6.53 -40.07
N ASP A 59 -33.46 -7.42 -40.99
CA ASP A 59 -32.93 -8.79 -41.10
C ASP A 59 -32.88 -9.57 -39.77
N SER A 60 -34.01 -9.60 -39.04
CA SER A 60 -34.13 -10.23 -37.70
C SER A 60 -33.24 -9.64 -36.60
N ARG A 61 -32.64 -8.48 -36.84
CA ARG A 61 -31.86 -7.70 -35.86
C ARG A 61 -32.52 -6.35 -35.62
N TYR A 62 -32.14 -5.74 -34.50
CA TYR A 62 -32.48 -4.37 -34.16
C TYR A 62 -31.21 -3.54 -34.06
N TYR A 63 -31.27 -2.34 -34.61
CA TYR A 63 -30.19 -1.36 -34.65
C TYR A 63 -30.67 -0.10 -33.97
N PHE A 64 -29.79 0.65 -33.31
CA PHE A 64 -30.22 1.93 -32.72
C PHE A 64 -30.54 2.97 -33.81
N SER A 65 -29.71 3.06 -34.84
CA SER A 65 -29.95 3.84 -36.06
C SER A 65 -29.23 3.19 -37.24
N LEU A 66 -29.73 3.42 -38.45
CA LEU A 66 -29.04 3.08 -39.71
C LEU A 66 -28.82 4.33 -40.58
N GLU A 67 -29.31 5.48 -40.14
CA GLU A 67 -29.29 6.73 -40.93
C GLU A 67 -28.04 7.58 -40.61
N TYR A 68 -27.44 7.39 -39.43
CA TYR A 68 -26.25 8.12 -39.00
C TYR A 68 -25.38 7.23 -38.10
N SER A 69 -24.06 7.48 -38.16
CA SER A 69 -23.10 6.87 -37.25
C SER A 69 -23.24 7.49 -35.87
N LEU A 70 -23.18 6.66 -34.84
CA LEU A 70 -23.19 7.09 -33.44
C LEU A 70 -21.83 6.84 -32.83
N GLU A 71 -21.28 7.89 -32.24
CA GLU A 71 -20.08 7.76 -31.43
C GLU A 71 -20.49 7.41 -30.00
N THR A 72 -20.01 6.26 -29.53
CA THR A 72 -20.09 5.87 -28.13
C THR A 72 -18.70 5.87 -27.53
N ASP A 73 -18.63 6.16 -26.24
CA ASP A 73 -17.43 5.99 -25.40
C ASP A 73 -16.76 4.63 -25.63
N THR A 74 -17.55 3.56 -25.56
CA THR A 74 -17.17 2.17 -25.82
C THR A 74 -16.67 1.94 -27.23
N GLY A 75 -17.25 2.60 -28.23
CA GLY A 75 -16.82 2.53 -29.62
C GLY A 75 -15.46 3.20 -29.82
N GLN A 76 -15.25 4.36 -29.19
CA GLN A 76 -13.94 5.04 -29.19
C GLN A 76 -12.88 4.19 -28.48
N LEU A 77 -13.20 3.60 -27.33
CA LEU A 77 -12.30 2.66 -26.63
C LEU A 77 -11.96 1.45 -27.50
N ASP A 78 -12.95 0.82 -28.15
CA ASP A 78 -12.73 -0.34 -29.03
C ASP A 78 -11.83 0.02 -30.23
N GLN A 79 -12.02 1.20 -30.82
CA GLN A 79 -11.17 1.70 -31.91
C GLN A 79 -9.73 1.93 -31.43
N LEU A 80 -9.54 2.64 -30.32
CA LEU A 80 -8.21 2.87 -29.74
C LEU A 80 -7.52 1.55 -29.37
N ALA A 81 -8.25 0.60 -28.78
CA ALA A 81 -7.74 -0.74 -28.47
C ALA A 81 -7.34 -1.52 -29.72
N TYR A 82 -8.10 -1.41 -30.81
CA TYR A 82 -7.75 -2.01 -32.09
C TYR A 82 -6.44 -1.42 -32.63
N ARG A 83 -6.28 -0.09 -32.58
CA ARG A 83 -5.05 0.59 -33.04
C ARG A 83 -3.83 0.12 -32.25
N ILE A 84 -3.91 0.14 -30.91
CA ILE A 84 -2.80 -0.26 -30.02
C ILE A 84 -2.34 -1.71 -30.29
N ARG A 85 -3.25 -2.61 -30.67
CA ARG A 85 -2.96 -4.04 -30.86
C ARG A 85 -2.53 -4.42 -32.27
N ASN A 86 -3.03 -3.73 -33.29
CA ASN A 86 -2.88 -4.17 -34.68
C ASN A 86 -2.04 -3.23 -35.54
N GLU A 87 -1.90 -1.96 -35.15
CA GLU A 87 -1.09 -1.00 -35.89
C GLU A 87 0.37 -1.05 -35.39
N THR A 88 1.31 -1.01 -36.33
CA THR A 88 2.72 -0.81 -36.01
C THR A 88 2.95 0.68 -35.77
N MET A 89 3.27 1.04 -34.53
CA MET A 89 3.47 2.42 -34.09
C MET A 89 4.88 2.55 -33.48
N ASP A 90 5.45 3.75 -33.56
CA ASP A 90 6.64 4.05 -32.77
C ASP A 90 6.30 4.20 -31.26
N GLU A 91 7.31 4.29 -30.40
CA GLU A 91 7.07 4.31 -28.95
C GLU A 91 6.32 5.57 -28.50
N GLU A 92 6.52 6.71 -29.17
CA GLU A 92 5.87 7.97 -28.81
C GLU A 92 4.42 8.02 -29.29
N GLU A 93 4.14 7.61 -30.52
CA GLU A 93 2.80 7.48 -31.05
C GLU A 93 1.99 6.48 -30.21
N LYS A 94 2.60 5.33 -29.85
CA LYS A 94 1.98 4.35 -28.97
C LYS A 94 1.66 4.95 -27.60
N LYS A 95 2.58 5.72 -27.00
CA LYS A 95 2.34 6.44 -25.75
C LYS A 95 1.14 7.37 -25.85
N GLN A 96 1.02 8.16 -26.93
CA GLN A 96 -0.10 9.08 -27.11
C GLN A 96 -1.44 8.35 -27.24
N VAL A 97 -1.50 7.25 -28.00
CA VAL A 97 -2.74 6.47 -28.14
C VAL A 97 -3.12 5.76 -26.84
N LEU A 98 -2.14 5.23 -26.09
CA LEU A 98 -2.37 4.67 -24.76
C LEU A 98 -2.89 5.73 -23.78
N LEU A 99 -2.31 6.93 -23.79
CA LEU A 99 -2.74 8.04 -22.96
C LEU A 99 -4.19 8.44 -23.29
N GLN A 100 -4.53 8.53 -24.57
CA GLN A 100 -5.88 8.81 -25.03
C GLN A 100 -6.86 7.72 -24.56
N TYR A 101 -6.51 6.44 -24.71
CA TYR A 101 -7.35 5.33 -24.23
C TYR A 101 -7.61 5.44 -22.73
N CYS A 102 -6.55 5.64 -21.94
CA CYS A 102 -6.70 5.80 -20.50
C CYS A 102 -7.60 7.00 -20.21
N GLN A 103 -7.42 8.16 -20.85
CA GLN A 103 -8.24 9.36 -20.62
C GLN A 103 -9.72 9.15 -20.93
N THR A 104 -10.04 8.45 -22.04
CA THR A 104 -11.42 8.13 -22.44
C THR A 104 -12.09 7.15 -21.47
N TYR A 105 -11.32 6.29 -20.80
CA TYR A 105 -11.86 5.39 -19.78
C TYR A 105 -12.18 6.15 -18.48
N THR A 106 -13.47 6.31 -18.19
CA THR A 106 -13.96 7.11 -17.04
C THR A 106 -14.47 6.29 -15.86
N GLY A 107 -14.63 4.97 -15.99
CA GLY A 107 -15.25 4.17 -14.94
C GLY A 107 -15.66 2.77 -15.36
N GLU A 108 -16.32 2.08 -14.44
CA GLU A 108 -16.98 0.80 -14.72
C GLU A 108 -18.05 0.93 -15.80
N PHE A 109 -18.25 -0.13 -16.57
CA PHE A 109 -19.24 -0.14 -17.64
C PHE A 109 -20.65 -0.27 -17.06
N LEU A 110 -21.47 0.77 -17.21
CA LEU A 110 -22.87 0.83 -16.75
C LEU A 110 -23.04 0.33 -15.30
N PRO A 111 -22.45 1.01 -14.29
CA PRO A 111 -22.39 0.53 -12.91
C PRO A 111 -23.78 0.27 -12.31
N MET A 112 -24.79 1.05 -12.71
CA MET A 112 -26.19 0.88 -12.29
C MET A 112 -26.84 -0.42 -12.76
N LEU A 113 -26.24 -1.08 -13.75
CA LEU A 113 -26.69 -2.36 -14.33
C LEU A 113 -25.68 -3.48 -14.09
N GLY A 114 -24.75 -3.33 -13.13
CA GLY A 114 -23.67 -4.30 -12.89
C GLY A 114 -24.15 -5.73 -12.53
N GLY A 115 -25.39 -5.87 -12.06
CA GLY A 115 -26.01 -7.19 -11.80
C GLY A 115 -26.42 -7.97 -13.05
N GLU A 116 -26.45 -7.32 -14.22
CA GLU A 116 -26.79 -7.98 -15.48
C GLU A 116 -25.58 -8.72 -16.05
N GLU A 117 -25.73 -10.01 -16.41
CA GLU A 117 -24.63 -10.87 -16.86
C GLU A 117 -23.83 -10.28 -18.03
N TRP A 118 -24.53 -9.71 -19.02
CA TRP A 118 -23.88 -9.10 -20.18
C TRP A 118 -23.11 -7.82 -19.83
N VAL A 119 -23.56 -7.07 -18.81
CA VAL A 119 -22.87 -5.87 -18.33
C VAL A 119 -21.63 -6.27 -17.55
N ALA A 120 -21.72 -7.29 -16.69
CA ALA A 120 -20.58 -7.82 -15.95
C ALA A 120 -19.48 -8.30 -16.91
N LEU A 121 -19.84 -9.02 -17.98
CA LEU A 121 -18.89 -9.47 -19.00
C LEU A 121 -18.18 -8.31 -19.72
N GLU A 122 -18.95 -7.30 -20.13
CA GLU A 122 -18.39 -6.11 -20.80
C GLU A 122 -17.54 -5.26 -19.83
N SER A 123 -17.96 -5.10 -18.58
CA SER A 123 -17.20 -4.39 -17.55
C SER A 123 -15.85 -5.05 -17.30
N ALA A 124 -15.83 -6.38 -17.11
CA ALA A 124 -14.59 -7.15 -16.97
C ALA A 124 -13.69 -7.05 -18.20
N TYR A 125 -14.26 -7.02 -19.41
CA TYR A 125 -13.51 -6.83 -20.65
C TYR A 125 -12.79 -5.47 -20.68
N TYR A 126 -13.50 -4.36 -20.42
CA TYR A 126 -12.87 -3.04 -20.45
C TYR A 126 -11.93 -2.79 -19.28
N GLN A 127 -12.25 -3.29 -18.08
CA GLN A 127 -11.36 -3.21 -16.92
C GLN A 127 -10.02 -3.91 -17.20
N LYS A 128 -10.07 -5.15 -17.68
CA LYS A 128 -8.86 -5.90 -18.07
C LYS A 128 -8.05 -5.14 -19.10
N GLN A 129 -8.71 -4.54 -20.08
CA GLN A 129 -8.07 -3.80 -21.15
C GLN A 129 -7.41 -2.51 -20.64
N TYR A 130 -8.13 -1.77 -19.78
CA TYR A 130 -7.63 -0.58 -19.12
C TYR A 130 -6.38 -0.89 -18.29
N PHE A 131 -6.37 -1.96 -17.49
CA PHE A 131 -5.22 -2.35 -16.68
C PHE A 131 -4.01 -2.76 -17.51
N SER A 132 -4.24 -3.50 -18.60
CA SER A 132 -3.17 -3.90 -19.52
C SER A 132 -2.52 -2.68 -20.15
N PHE A 133 -3.32 -1.74 -20.67
CA PHE A 133 -2.83 -0.55 -21.34
C PHE A 133 -2.23 0.47 -20.39
N LEU A 134 -2.82 0.65 -19.21
CA LEU A 134 -2.24 1.51 -18.17
C LEU A 134 -0.88 0.98 -17.72
N SER A 135 -0.76 -0.33 -17.48
CA SER A 135 0.52 -0.95 -17.11
C SER A 135 1.57 -0.73 -18.20
N GLU A 136 1.20 -0.94 -19.46
CA GLU A 136 2.09 -0.70 -20.61
C GLU A 136 2.52 0.77 -20.69
N LEU A 137 1.59 1.70 -20.55
CA LEU A 137 1.87 3.14 -20.51
C LEU A 137 2.82 3.50 -19.37
N CYS A 138 2.60 2.96 -18.17
CA CYS A 138 3.49 3.15 -17.02
C CYS A 138 4.90 2.65 -17.32
N THR A 139 5.08 1.54 -18.05
CA THR A 139 6.41 1.06 -18.43
C THR A 139 7.14 2.01 -19.38
N ILE A 140 6.42 2.61 -20.34
CA ILE A 140 6.99 3.59 -21.29
C ILE A 140 7.37 4.88 -20.53
N LEU A 141 6.44 5.44 -19.75
CA LEU A 141 6.68 6.63 -18.95
C LEU A 141 7.85 6.45 -17.98
N LYS A 142 8.00 5.26 -17.38
CA LYS A 142 9.09 4.96 -16.46
C LYS A 142 10.46 4.97 -17.15
N LYS A 143 10.55 4.51 -18.40
CA LYS A 143 11.78 4.60 -19.21
C LYS A 143 12.14 6.05 -19.55
N GLN A 144 11.11 6.87 -19.80
CA GLN A 144 11.27 8.30 -20.12
C GLN A 144 11.50 9.18 -18.87
N GLY A 145 11.35 8.62 -17.66
CA GLY A 145 11.51 9.34 -16.40
C GLY A 145 10.32 10.22 -16.03
N GLU A 146 9.17 10.06 -16.67
CA GLU A 146 7.94 10.85 -16.43
C GLU A 146 7.14 10.29 -15.23
N ILE A 147 7.75 10.25 -14.06
CA ILE A 147 7.19 9.62 -12.86
C ILE A 147 5.94 10.34 -12.36
N GLU A 148 5.89 11.67 -12.46
CA GLU A 148 4.73 12.48 -12.07
C GLU A 148 3.48 12.10 -12.89
N LYS A 149 3.66 11.79 -14.18
CA LYS A 149 2.55 11.38 -15.05
C LYS A 149 2.03 9.99 -14.67
N ILE A 150 2.93 9.07 -14.30
CA ILE A 150 2.54 7.76 -13.77
C ILE A 150 1.73 7.94 -12.48
N LEU A 151 2.18 8.81 -11.57
CA LEU A 151 1.47 9.09 -10.33
C LEU A 151 0.05 9.59 -10.62
N GLU A 152 -0.11 10.60 -11.49
CA GLU A 152 -1.43 11.14 -11.89
C GLU A 152 -2.37 10.04 -12.43
N LEU A 153 -1.87 9.20 -13.34
CA LEU A 153 -2.66 8.14 -13.96
C LEU A 153 -3.06 7.06 -12.94
N CYS A 154 -2.14 6.65 -12.06
CA CYS A 154 -2.41 5.65 -11.03
C CYS A 154 -3.29 6.21 -9.90
N THR A 155 -3.24 7.50 -9.59
CA THR A 155 -4.20 8.18 -8.70
C THR A 155 -5.61 8.00 -9.23
N ARG A 156 -5.84 8.39 -10.48
CA ARG A 156 -7.16 8.21 -11.10
C ARG A 156 -7.57 6.74 -11.20
N ALA A 157 -6.64 5.83 -11.50
CA ALA A 157 -6.93 4.39 -11.54
C ALA A 157 -7.39 3.86 -10.18
N SER A 158 -6.80 4.30 -9.07
CA SER A 158 -7.21 3.90 -7.72
C SER A 158 -8.55 4.49 -7.27
N GLU A 159 -8.97 5.61 -7.87
CA GLU A 159 -10.28 6.21 -7.60
C GLU A 159 -11.37 5.44 -8.34
N ILE A 160 -11.09 5.00 -9.57
CA ILE A 160 -12.01 4.18 -10.37
C ILE A 160 -12.08 2.74 -9.83
N HIS A 161 -10.93 2.17 -9.47
CA HIS A 161 -10.76 0.78 -9.06
C HIS A 161 -10.00 0.70 -7.73
N PRO A 162 -10.67 0.95 -6.58
CA PRO A 162 -10.00 1.04 -5.28
C PRO A 162 -9.35 -0.26 -4.80
N TYR A 163 -9.86 -1.41 -5.23
CA TYR A 163 -9.44 -2.74 -4.76
C TYR A 163 -8.37 -3.41 -5.63
N ASP A 164 -7.97 -2.80 -6.75
CA ASP A 164 -6.98 -3.35 -7.69
C ASP A 164 -5.53 -2.93 -7.39
N GLU A 165 -5.28 -2.48 -6.15
CA GLU A 165 -3.95 -2.19 -5.59
C GLU A 165 -3.09 -1.16 -6.38
N TRP A 166 -3.72 -0.28 -7.19
CA TRP A 166 -3.03 0.82 -7.89
C TRP A 166 -2.30 1.78 -6.93
N GLN A 167 -2.69 1.81 -5.66
CA GLN A 167 -2.04 2.53 -4.56
C GLN A 167 -0.58 2.07 -4.38
N ALA A 168 -0.26 0.80 -4.65
CA ALA A 168 1.10 0.29 -4.60
C ALA A 168 2.03 1.00 -5.61
N VAL A 169 1.52 1.26 -6.83
CA VAL A 169 2.26 2.01 -7.87
C VAL A 169 2.41 3.48 -7.49
N GLN A 170 1.38 4.09 -6.89
CA GLN A 170 1.46 5.46 -6.38
C GLN A 170 2.55 5.61 -5.32
N ILE A 171 2.60 4.68 -4.35
CA ILE A 171 3.62 4.64 -3.32
C ILE A 171 5.01 4.50 -3.98
N ASP A 172 5.22 3.56 -4.92
CA ASP A 172 6.52 3.42 -5.60
C ASP A 172 6.93 4.72 -6.32
N CYS A 173 5.99 5.41 -6.98
CA CYS A 173 6.25 6.70 -7.63
C CYS A 173 6.63 7.78 -6.62
N LEU A 174 5.83 7.98 -5.57
CA LEU A 174 6.08 8.98 -4.53
C LEU A 174 7.40 8.73 -3.80
N MET A 175 7.72 7.48 -3.50
CA MET A 175 9.00 7.09 -2.90
C MET A 175 10.17 7.42 -3.83
N SER A 176 10.06 7.13 -5.13
CA SER A 176 11.11 7.47 -6.10
C SER A 176 11.32 8.98 -6.28
N MET A 177 10.28 9.79 -6.04
CA MET A 177 10.35 11.26 -6.04
C MET A 177 10.74 11.86 -4.68
N ASN A 178 11.08 11.04 -3.68
CA ASN A 178 11.33 11.47 -2.29
C ASN A 178 10.15 12.18 -1.61
N ARG A 179 8.92 11.95 -2.08
CA ARG A 179 7.66 12.52 -1.53
C ARG A 179 7.08 11.62 -0.45
N TYR A 180 7.87 11.32 0.56
CA TYR A 180 7.59 10.28 1.57
C TYR A 180 6.31 10.51 2.37
N ARG A 181 6.02 11.75 2.77
CA ARG A 181 4.81 12.07 3.54
C ARG A 181 3.54 11.75 2.76
N GLU A 182 3.57 11.98 1.45
CA GLU A 182 2.44 11.66 0.58
C GLU A 182 2.33 10.15 0.37
N ALA A 183 3.46 9.45 0.21
CA ALA A 183 3.47 7.99 0.14
C ALA A 183 2.86 7.35 1.39
N LEU A 184 3.19 7.88 2.58
CA LEU A 184 2.62 7.40 3.84
C LEU A 184 1.11 7.62 3.92
N LYS A 185 0.60 8.78 3.49
CA LYS A 185 -0.85 9.04 3.43
C LYS A 185 -1.58 8.08 2.51
N VAL A 186 -0.99 7.78 1.34
CA VAL A 186 -1.55 6.80 0.41
C VAL A 186 -1.57 5.41 1.05
N TYR A 187 -0.48 5.03 1.74
CA TYR A 187 -0.40 3.77 2.47
C TYR A 187 -1.49 3.67 3.56
N GLU A 188 -1.62 4.68 4.42
CA GLU A 188 -2.61 4.72 5.50
C GLU A 188 -4.04 4.58 4.95
N LYS A 189 -4.39 5.38 3.92
CA LYS A 189 -5.70 5.31 3.27
C LYS A 189 -5.94 3.95 2.60
N ALA A 190 -4.92 3.38 1.97
CA ALA A 190 -5.06 2.09 1.33
C ALA A 190 -5.25 0.98 2.39
N THR A 191 -4.51 1.04 3.51
CA THR A 191 -4.71 0.10 4.60
C THR A 191 -6.13 0.15 5.16
N GLU A 192 -6.78 1.31 5.27
CA GLU A 192 -8.20 1.36 5.67
C GLU A 192 -9.12 0.59 4.71
N ILE A 193 -8.85 0.63 3.40
CA ILE A 193 -9.64 -0.06 2.37
C ILE A 193 -9.39 -1.58 2.38
N PHE A 194 -8.15 -2.00 2.62
CA PHE A 194 -7.75 -3.42 2.55
C PHE A 194 -7.77 -4.15 3.92
N TYR A 195 -7.81 -3.43 5.05
CA TYR A 195 -7.89 -4.05 6.38
C TYR A 195 -9.21 -4.78 6.64
N GLU A 196 -10.26 -4.47 5.88
CA GLU A 196 -11.54 -5.17 5.99
C GLU A 196 -11.55 -6.52 5.25
N ASP A 197 -10.60 -6.79 4.33
CA ASP A 197 -10.52 -8.05 3.59
C ASP A 197 -9.06 -8.45 3.22
N LEU A 198 -8.63 -9.58 3.79
CA LEU A 198 -7.57 -10.51 3.30
C LEU A 198 -6.09 -10.05 3.28
N GLY A 199 -5.29 -10.63 4.20
CA GLY A 199 -3.91 -11.07 3.95
C GLY A 199 -2.81 -10.01 3.73
N VAL A 200 -1.67 -10.45 3.18
CA VAL A 200 -0.51 -9.60 2.83
C VAL A 200 -0.74 -9.01 1.44
N THR A 201 -0.88 -7.69 1.37
CA THR A 201 -1.22 -6.94 0.14
C THR A 201 0.01 -6.60 -0.71
N SER A 202 -0.18 -6.20 -1.96
CA SER A 202 0.92 -5.67 -2.79
C SER A 202 1.49 -4.36 -2.23
N ILE A 203 0.69 -3.61 -1.48
CA ILE A 203 1.10 -2.39 -0.76
C ILE A 203 2.16 -2.72 0.31
N ASP A 204 1.95 -3.81 1.07
CA ASP A 204 2.93 -4.28 2.06
C ASP A 204 4.25 -4.67 1.42
N LYS A 205 4.21 -5.30 0.23
CA LYS A 205 5.41 -5.68 -0.53
C LYS A 205 6.19 -4.45 -1.00
N VAL A 206 5.51 -3.42 -1.49
CA VAL A 206 6.16 -2.15 -1.89
C VAL A 206 6.81 -1.49 -0.68
N MET A 207 6.12 -1.44 0.47
CA MET A 207 6.70 -0.88 1.69
C MET A 207 7.91 -1.70 2.17
N ALA A 208 7.85 -3.03 2.10
CA ALA A 208 8.96 -3.90 2.47
C ALA A 208 10.22 -3.67 1.60
N LYS A 209 10.06 -3.43 0.29
CA LYS A 209 11.17 -3.07 -0.61
C LYS A 209 11.93 -1.84 -0.10
N TYR A 210 11.21 -0.81 0.34
CA TYR A 210 11.83 0.42 0.85
C TYR A 210 12.33 0.32 2.29
N ARG A 211 11.76 -0.58 3.12
CA ARG A 211 12.34 -0.95 4.42
C ARG A 211 13.69 -1.65 4.27
N ASN A 212 13.81 -2.53 3.28
CA ASN A 212 15.03 -3.32 3.04
C ASN A 212 16.12 -2.55 2.28
N LEU A 213 15.76 -1.60 1.40
CA LEU A 213 16.73 -0.74 0.71
C LEU A 213 17.35 0.33 1.63
N GLY A 214 16.76 0.58 2.79
CA GLY A 214 17.29 1.54 3.73
C GLY A 214 16.53 1.51 5.04
N GLY A 215 17.14 0.90 6.06
CA GLY A 215 16.89 1.30 7.46
C GLY A 215 17.06 2.81 7.68
N GLN A 216 17.63 3.54 6.71
CA GLN A 216 17.77 5.00 6.62
C GLN A 216 16.64 5.74 5.85
N LEU A 217 15.74 5.07 5.12
CA LEU A 217 14.76 5.76 4.26
C LEU A 217 13.49 6.15 5.02
N TYR A 218 13.12 5.37 6.04
CA TYR A 218 12.13 5.79 7.05
C TYR A 218 12.62 7.02 7.83
N TYR A 219 13.94 7.16 8.02
CA TYR A 219 14.57 8.37 8.58
C TYR A 219 14.46 9.60 7.65
N ALA A 220 14.47 9.43 6.32
CA ALA A 220 14.36 10.53 5.36
C ALA A 220 12.94 11.14 5.31
N ALA A 221 11.91 10.33 5.51
CA ALA A 221 10.52 10.79 5.64
C ALA A 221 10.32 11.68 6.89
N SER A 222 10.98 11.32 7.98
CA SER A 222 11.03 12.06 9.24
C SER A 222 11.98 13.25 9.21
N ALA A 223 12.95 13.28 8.29
CA ALA A 223 13.98 14.32 8.24
C ALA A 223 13.47 15.71 7.84
N MET A 224 12.38 15.79 7.08
CA MET A 224 11.80 17.07 6.65
C MET A 224 10.91 17.74 7.70
N THR A 225 10.61 17.07 8.83
CA THR A 225 9.74 17.60 9.89
C THR A 225 10.56 18.18 11.04
N GLY A 226 11.84 18.47 10.81
CA GLY A 226 12.80 18.67 11.89
C GLY A 226 13.13 17.31 12.48
N ILE A 227 14.28 16.76 12.10
CA ILE A 227 14.83 15.51 12.65
C ILE A 227 14.74 15.50 14.19
N LYS A 228 14.91 16.65 14.83
CA LYS A 228 14.76 16.80 16.27
C LYS A 228 13.35 16.56 16.77
N GLU A 229 12.32 17.03 16.10
CA GLU A 229 10.92 16.90 16.55
C GLU A 229 10.42 15.46 16.45
N VAL A 230 10.92 14.68 15.48
CA VAL A 230 10.59 13.25 15.34
C VAL A 230 11.46 12.36 16.22
N LEU A 231 12.71 12.76 16.51
CA LEU A 231 13.58 12.08 17.47
C LEU A 231 13.29 12.49 18.93
N GLN A 232 12.47 13.51 19.15
CA GLN A 232 12.12 13.96 20.48
C GLN A 232 11.11 12.98 21.07
N GLU A 233 11.46 12.38 22.20
CA GLU A 233 10.53 11.55 22.96
C GLU A 233 9.29 12.39 23.33
N GLU A 234 8.10 11.79 23.25
CA GLU A 234 6.87 12.45 23.67
C GLU A 234 6.89 12.65 25.19
N GLY A 235 7.26 13.87 25.61
CA GLY A 235 7.38 14.26 27.00
C GLY A 235 8.83 14.38 27.48
N PRO A 236 9.05 14.80 28.74
CA PRO A 236 10.39 14.79 29.31
C PRO A 236 10.92 13.35 29.35
N PRO A 237 12.20 13.09 29.01
CA PRO A 237 12.78 11.76 29.11
C PRO A 237 12.75 11.33 30.57
N THR A 238 11.79 10.46 30.90
CA THR A 238 11.60 9.91 32.25
C THR A 238 11.74 8.40 32.16
N GLY A 239 12.76 7.85 32.83
CA GLY A 239 12.98 6.42 32.84
C GLY A 239 14.05 5.93 31.88
N ALA A 240 14.13 4.62 31.75
CA ALA A 240 15.02 3.95 30.81
C ALA A 240 14.42 3.90 29.40
N TYR A 241 15.29 3.93 28.39
CA TYR A 241 14.91 3.69 26.99
C TYR A 241 14.79 2.18 26.72
N CYS A 242 13.62 1.71 26.27
CA CYS A 242 13.39 0.31 25.90
C CYS A 242 13.63 0.09 24.40
N CYS A 243 14.58 -0.77 24.05
CA CYS A 243 14.91 -1.06 22.65
C CYS A 243 15.01 -2.56 22.36
N SER A 244 14.98 -2.91 21.08
CA SER A 244 15.23 -4.28 20.61
C SER A 244 16.72 -4.64 20.76
N TYR A 245 17.05 -5.94 20.77
CA TYR A 245 18.44 -6.37 20.89
C TYR A 245 19.38 -5.84 19.77
N PRO A 246 18.99 -5.85 18.47
CA PRO A 246 19.81 -5.21 17.43
C PRO A 246 20.07 -3.73 17.68
N SER A 247 19.02 -2.98 18.07
CA SER A 247 19.15 -1.55 18.41
C SER A 247 20.02 -1.32 19.65
N PHE A 248 19.99 -2.23 20.62
CA PHE A 248 20.87 -2.20 21.79
C PHE A 248 22.35 -2.34 21.40
N LEU A 249 22.69 -3.23 20.46
CA LEU A 249 24.07 -3.38 19.98
C LEU A 249 24.58 -2.08 19.35
N ASP A 250 23.76 -1.45 18.51
CA ASP A 250 24.10 -0.17 17.90
C ASP A 250 24.29 0.93 18.96
N LEU A 251 23.37 1.03 19.92
CA LEU A 251 23.45 1.98 21.04
C LEU A 251 24.70 1.74 21.89
N TYR A 252 25.02 0.49 22.21
CA TYR A 252 26.22 0.13 22.98
C TYR A 252 27.49 0.59 22.26
N HIS A 253 27.62 0.33 20.96
CA HIS A 253 28.77 0.78 20.18
C HIS A 253 28.89 2.31 20.12
N VAL A 254 27.78 3.03 20.03
CA VAL A 254 27.75 4.50 20.07
C VAL A 254 28.20 5.01 21.44
N MET A 255 27.64 4.46 22.52
CA MET A 255 27.95 4.87 23.90
C MET A 255 29.42 4.61 24.24
N VAL A 256 29.97 3.47 23.84
CA VAL A 256 31.40 3.14 24.01
C VAL A 256 32.32 4.12 23.26
N ARG A 257 31.95 4.55 22.05
CA ARG A 257 32.73 5.58 21.34
C ARG A 257 32.58 6.97 21.96
N MET A 258 31.48 7.23 22.67
CA MET A 258 31.30 8.48 23.40
C MET A 258 32.17 8.52 24.66
N THR A 259 32.33 7.41 25.39
CA THR A 259 33.16 7.38 26.61
C THR A 259 34.60 7.82 26.33
N GLU A 260 35.18 7.40 25.21
CA GLU A 260 36.52 7.81 24.77
C GLU A 260 36.65 9.32 24.54
N ARG A 261 35.56 10.00 24.16
CA ARG A 261 35.55 11.43 23.79
C ARG A 261 35.15 12.34 24.92
N THR A 262 34.25 11.90 25.80
CA THR A 262 33.62 12.73 26.84
C THR A 262 34.08 12.37 28.25
N GLY A 263 34.77 11.23 28.43
CA GLY A 263 35.15 10.72 29.74
C GLY A 263 33.97 10.20 30.57
N MET A 264 32.79 10.01 29.96
CA MET A 264 31.61 9.47 30.64
C MET A 264 31.82 7.99 30.96
N GLU A 265 31.54 7.60 32.21
CA GLU A 265 31.57 6.19 32.61
C GLU A 265 30.27 5.50 32.20
N VAL A 266 30.36 4.58 31.24
CA VAL A 266 29.23 3.74 30.82
C VAL A 266 29.35 2.38 31.50
N THR A 267 28.22 1.88 31.99
CA THR A 267 28.16 0.62 32.72
C THR A 267 27.14 -0.30 32.07
N LEU A 268 27.53 -1.54 31.82
CA LEU A 268 26.65 -2.60 31.35
C LEU A 268 26.08 -3.36 32.55
N MET A 269 24.77 -3.58 32.55
CA MET A 269 24.08 -4.33 33.60
C MET A 269 23.40 -5.56 33.01
N VAL A 270 23.68 -6.72 33.60
CA VAL A 270 22.99 -7.97 33.31
C VAL A 270 22.13 -8.31 34.51
N CYS A 271 20.81 -8.44 34.29
CA CYS A 271 19.86 -8.87 35.30
C CYS A 271 19.53 -10.34 35.07
N THR A 272 19.80 -11.16 36.08
CA THR A 272 19.41 -12.58 36.09
C THR A 272 18.29 -12.76 37.10
N MET A 273 17.19 -13.38 36.67
CA MET A 273 16.07 -13.74 37.53
C MET A 273 16.13 -15.24 37.83
N GLU A 274 16.32 -15.58 39.10
CA GLU A 274 16.27 -16.94 39.59
C GLU A 274 14.95 -17.18 40.32
N SER A 275 14.23 -18.24 39.93
CA SER A 275 13.01 -18.68 40.61
C SER A 275 13.19 -20.08 41.16
N GLU A 276 12.88 -20.30 42.44
CA GLU A 276 12.81 -21.65 42.99
C GLU A 276 11.74 -22.49 42.26
N PRO A 277 12.04 -23.73 41.85
CA PRO A 277 11.11 -24.57 41.13
C PRO A 277 10.09 -25.16 42.12
N GLU A 278 8.97 -24.49 42.34
CA GLU A 278 7.78 -25.14 42.91
C GLU A 278 6.48 -24.78 42.18
N SER A 279 5.66 -25.83 42.09
CA SER A 279 4.41 -25.97 41.36
C SER A 279 3.40 -24.85 41.61
N GLY A 280 3.08 -24.10 40.56
CA GLY A 280 1.74 -23.51 40.42
C GLY A 280 1.60 -21.99 40.51
N GLN A 281 2.56 -21.18 40.06
CA GLN A 281 2.31 -19.74 39.85
C GLN A 281 2.76 -19.24 38.49
N GLY A 282 1.76 -18.85 37.67
CA GLY A 282 1.80 -17.84 36.61
C GLY A 282 2.78 -18.02 35.44
N PRO A 283 2.41 -17.68 34.20
CA PRO A 283 3.37 -17.70 33.11
C PRO A 283 4.56 -16.76 33.41
N PRO A 284 5.81 -17.15 33.08
CA PRO A 284 7.02 -16.35 33.28
C PRO A 284 6.90 -14.90 32.75
N ASP A 285 6.00 -14.70 31.78
CA ASP A 285 5.65 -13.43 31.17
C ASP A 285 5.18 -12.36 32.17
N ARG A 286 4.40 -12.70 33.21
CA ARG A 286 3.92 -11.69 34.18
C ARG A 286 5.03 -11.13 35.05
N LYS A 287 5.97 -11.97 35.49
CA LYS A 287 7.13 -11.54 36.29
C LYS A 287 8.12 -10.75 35.43
N MET A 288 8.28 -11.15 34.17
CA MET A 288 9.10 -10.41 33.19
C MET A 288 8.52 -9.02 32.89
N GLU A 289 7.20 -8.91 32.77
CA GLU A 289 6.53 -7.62 32.54
C GLU A 289 6.64 -6.69 33.77
N LEU A 290 6.51 -7.24 34.99
CA LEU A 290 6.78 -6.50 36.23
C LEU A 290 8.23 -6.00 36.31
N LEU A 291 9.21 -6.85 35.94
CA LEU A 291 10.62 -6.47 35.88
C LEU A 291 10.83 -5.35 34.84
N ARG A 292 10.23 -5.47 33.66
CA ARG A 292 10.28 -4.46 32.61
C ARG A 292 9.75 -3.10 33.09
N GLN A 293 8.58 -3.07 33.72
CA GLN A 293 8.00 -1.84 34.26
C GLN A 293 8.89 -1.23 35.36
N MET A 294 9.48 -2.06 36.21
CA MET A 294 10.38 -1.62 37.28
C MET A 294 11.68 -1.02 36.74
N LEU A 295 12.25 -1.60 35.68
CA LEU A 295 13.42 -1.05 34.98
C LEU A 295 13.10 0.28 34.30
N LEU A 296 11.93 0.38 33.65
CA LEU A 296 11.52 1.60 32.95
C LEU A 296 11.31 2.77 33.90
N LEU A 297 10.72 2.54 35.08
CA LEU A 297 10.40 3.60 36.03
C LEU A 297 11.52 3.90 37.05
N GLY A 298 12.40 2.93 37.30
CA GLY A 298 13.35 2.96 38.43
C GLY A 298 14.78 3.36 38.09
N ALA A 299 15.19 3.33 36.82
CA ALA A 299 16.55 3.61 36.37
C ALA A 299 16.81 5.10 36.12
N ASN A 300 16.51 5.95 37.11
CA ASN A 300 16.61 7.42 37.02
C ASN A 300 17.87 8.00 37.71
N GLU A 301 18.88 7.17 38.00
CA GLU A 301 20.10 7.59 38.70
C GLU A 301 21.33 7.41 37.82
N GLU A 302 22.37 8.22 38.00
CA GLU A 302 23.59 8.18 37.16
C GLU A 302 24.51 7.00 37.50
N ASN A 303 24.46 6.46 38.72
CA ASN A 303 25.35 5.40 39.16
C ASN A 303 24.72 4.02 39.02
N GLY A 304 25.20 3.23 38.04
CA GLY A 304 24.69 1.88 37.75
C GLY A 304 24.70 0.92 38.95
N ARG A 305 25.64 1.07 39.90
CA ARG A 305 25.66 0.24 41.13
C ARG A 305 24.57 0.63 42.13
N MET A 306 24.24 1.92 42.20
CA MET A 306 23.14 2.41 43.04
C MET A 306 21.78 2.00 42.45
N ILE A 307 21.63 2.11 41.13
CA ILE A 307 20.47 1.60 40.39
C ILE A 307 20.29 0.11 40.69
N ALA A 308 21.32 -0.73 40.47
CA ALA A 308 21.27 -2.16 40.73
C ALA A 308 20.73 -2.48 42.13
N LYS A 309 21.35 -1.89 43.17
CA LYS A 309 20.98 -2.11 44.56
C LYS A 309 19.56 -1.62 44.88
N ARG A 310 19.13 -0.51 44.29
CA ARG A 310 17.77 0.03 44.45
C ARG A 310 16.73 -0.86 43.78
N LEU A 311 17.00 -1.34 42.58
CA LEU A 311 16.12 -2.25 41.84
C LEU A 311 15.99 -3.61 42.56
N GLU A 312 17.08 -4.14 43.12
CA GLU A 312 17.04 -5.35 43.97
C GLU A 312 16.16 -5.15 45.22
N ASN A 313 16.35 -4.04 45.92
CA ASN A 313 15.54 -3.72 47.12
C ASN A 313 14.06 -3.46 46.78
N ASN A 314 13.78 -2.80 45.66
CA ASN A 314 12.42 -2.56 45.20
C ASN A 314 11.75 -3.86 44.76
N TRP A 315 12.48 -4.77 44.10
CA TRP A 315 11.97 -6.08 43.73
C TRP A 315 11.55 -6.89 44.95
N LEU A 316 12.36 -6.93 46.01
CA LEU A 316 12.01 -7.58 47.28
C LEU A 316 10.70 -7.06 47.87
N ARG A 317 10.37 -5.78 47.66
CA ARG A 317 9.11 -5.16 48.12
C ARG A 317 7.92 -5.47 47.21
N ILE A 318 8.15 -5.59 45.90
CA ILE A 318 7.09 -5.71 44.88
C ILE A 318 6.75 -7.17 44.59
N SER A 319 7.74 -8.07 44.58
CA SER A 319 7.53 -9.49 44.27
C SER A 319 6.73 -10.21 45.35
N GLY A 320 6.89 -9.79 46.62
CA GLY A 320 6.12 -10.27 47.78
C GLY A 320 6.25 -11.77 48.11
N ASP A 321 6.93 -12.55 47.26
CA ASP A 321 6.99 -14.02 47.34
C ASP A 321 8.21 -14.54 48.11
N GLY A 322 9.28 -13.73 48.25
CA GLY A 322 10.56 -14.14 48.84
C GLY A 322 11.28 -15.29 48.09
N LYS A 323 10.70 -15.77 46.98
CA LYS A 323 11.10 -16.96 46.22
C LYS A 323 11.76 -16.62 44.88
N THR A 324 11.53 -15.41 44.37
CA THR A 324 12.15 -14.92 43.14
C THR A 324 13.23 -13.91 43.46
N LYS A 325 14.49 -14.26 43.19
CA LYS A 325 15.64 -13.38 43.41
C LYS A 325 16.06 -12.75 42.09
N LEU A 326 16.24 -11.43 42.10
CA LEU A 326 16.96 -10.73 41.03
C LEU A 326 18.40 -10.53 41.48
N GLN A 327 19.32 -10.81 40.59
CA GLN A 327 20.73 -10.50 40.77
C GLN A 327 21.20 -9.63 39.61
N PHE A 328 21.81 -8.49 39.92
CA PHE A 328 22.40 -7.62 38.92
C PHE A 328 23.92 -7.77 38.92
N THR A 329 24.47 -8.09 37.75
CA THR A 329 25.91 -8.02 37.52
C THR A 329 26.21 -6.73 36.76
N VAL A 330 27.09 -5.92 37.34
CA VAL A 330 27.42 -4.58 36.84
C VAL A 330 28.87 -4.61 36.34
N GLN A 331 29.08 -4.39 35.05
CA GLN A 331 30.40 -4.36 34.41
C GLN A 331 30.65 -2.97 33.80
N GLN A 332 31.87 -2.49 33.87
CA GLN A 332 32.24 -1.28 33.15
C GLN A 332 32.27 -1.58 31.65
N ALA A 333 31.69 -0.69 30.85
CA ALA A 333 31.77 -0.82 29.40
C ALA A 333 33.16 -0.37 28.96
N ASP A 334 34.08 -1.33 28.83
CA ASP A 334 35.40 -1.07 28.30
C ASP A 334 35.30 -0.78 26.81
N GLY A 335 35.95 0.29 26.36
CA GLY A 335 36.21 0.51 24.94
C GLY A 335 36.96 -0.68 24.34
N PRO A 336 37.02 -0.81 23.00
CA PRO A 336 38.06 -1.63 22.40
C PRO A 336 39.40 -1.02 22.84
N GLY A 337 39.88 -1.49 23.99
CA GLY A 337 41.09 -1.00 24.60
C GLY A 337 42.19 -1.06 23.56
N ILE A 338 43.05 -0.06 23.58
CA ILE A 338 44.38 -0.15 23.01
C ILE A 338 44.91 -1.52 23.43
N ARG A 339 44.90 -2.47 22.50
CA ARG A 339 45.61 -3.74 22.68
C ARG A 339 46.99 -3.32 23.10
N GLU A 340 47.42 -3.84 24.24
CA GLU A 340 48.79 -3.75 24.71
C GLU A 340 49.71 -3.94 23.51
N CYS A 341 50.24 -2.82 22.99
CA CYS A 341 51.36 -2.84 22.09
C CYS A 341 52.53 -3.22 22.97
N GLY A 342 52.71 -4.53 23.16
CA GLY A 342 54.00 -5.08 23.51
C GLY A 342 55.00 -4.59 22.47
N ASN A 343 55.86 -3.69 22.93
CA ASN A 343 57.10 -3.19 22.36
C ASN A 343 57.27 -3.19 20.82
N ASP A 344 57.60 -1.97 20.38
CA ASP A 344 58.45 -1.61 19.26
C ASP A 344 57.83 -1.39 17.87
N GLU A 345 58.13 -0.18 17.42
CA GLU A 345 58.04 0.39 16.07
C GLU A 345 56.73 1.05 15.63
N LYS A 346 56.83 2.39 15.60
CA LYS A 346 55.95 3.33 14.91
C LYS A 346 55.65 2.87 13.48
N GLY A 347 54.40 2.51 13.22
CA GLY A 347 53.86 2.38 11.87
C GLY A 347 52.50 3.09 11.78
N ASN A 348 52.47 4.24 11.10
CA ASN A 348 51.21 4.88 10.70
C ASN A 348 50.42 3.92 9.81
N LEU A 349 49.20 3.55 10.23
CA LEU A 349 48.26 2.84 9.36
C LEU A 349 47.06 3.75 9.06
N HIS A 350 47.12 4.35 7.87
CA HIS A 350 45.98 4.92 7.17
C HIS A 350 44.96 3.80 6.89
N TYR A 351 43.73 3.95 7.35
CA TYR A 351 42.62 3.13 6.86
C TYR A 351 42.07 3.75 5.57
N SER A 352 42.33 3.10 4.44
CA SER A 352 41.60 3.30 3.19
C SER A 352 40.35 2.42 3.20
N TYR A 353 39.18 3.03 3.05
CA TYR A 353 37.95 2.31 2.77
C TYR A 353 38.00 1.74 1.35
N SER A 354 37.65 0.46 1.21
CA SER A 354 37.22 -0.19 -0.05
C SER A 354 35.90 -0.87 0.22
#